data_AF-L2FPE5-F1
#
_entry.id   AF-L2FPE5-F1
#
_cell.length_a   1.000
_cell.length_b   1.000
_cell.length_c   1.000
_cell.angle_alpha   90.00
_cell.angle_beta   90.00
_cell.angle_gamma   90.00
#
_symmetry.space_group_name_H-M   'P 1'
#
loop_
_entity.id
_entity.type
_entity.pdbx_description
1 polymer ?
#
loop_
_entity_poly.entity_id
_entity_poly.type
_entity_poly.pdbx_seq_one_letter_code
_entity_poly.pdbx_strand_id
1 'polypeptide(L)'
;MPERPSEFRQRGETTDDWLDRLRRVNSDAGDDVDGFSKMMAEIERETEEAAGFRWHSHETQQRQDAILAHFQDFVKKLERLSDDVTGDQLEEACFPPPKAGDSGRSKWKSLSRNLKYFMGFVVRFGVPPGIHDAAVSDSCLAQYRDVLMFWVSRSYRLRDMDGPRSHEVSNEVTEVVQHLDAKHGITRRSQSIAEKSYVDIVELRQMFDEGMKAVDGKNTIGR
;
A
#
# COMPACT_ATOMS: atom_id res chain seq x y z
N MET A 1 10.97 -20.91 -41.72
CA MET A 1 10.69 -19.56 -41.19
C MET A 1 11.86 -19.18 -40.32
N PRO A 2 12.50 -18.01 -40.50
CA PRO A 2 13.54 -17.56 -39.58
C PRO A 2 12.91 -17.32 -38.20
N GLU A 3 13.54 -17.86 -37.16
CA GLU A 3 13.11 -17.69 -35.77
C GLU A 3 13.18 -16.22 -35.41
N ARG A 4 12.10 -15.68 -34.82
CA ARG A 4 12.12 -14.32 -34.29
C ARG A 4 13.13 -14.28 -33.13
N PRO A 5 14.11 -13.39 -33.16
CA PRO A 5 15.05 -13.22 -32.07
C PRO A 5 14.30 -12.92 -30.76
N SER A 6 14.66 -13.64 -29.69
CA SER A 6 14.05 -13.47 -28.38
C SER A 6 14.30 -12.06 -27.84
N GLU A 7 13.24 -11.37 -27.47
CA GLU A 7 13.24 -10.04 -26.81
C GLU A 7 13.79 -10.11 -25.37
N PHE A 8 13.79 -11.31 -24.78
CA PHE A 8 14.30 -11.54 -23.44
C PHE A 8 15.84 -11.60 -23.41
N ARG A 9 16.40 -11.07 -22.32
CA ARG A 9 17.84 -11.14 -22.02
C ARG A 9 18.27 -12.58 -21.81
N GLN A 10 19.38 -12.96 -22.44
CA GLN A 10 19.94 -14.30 -22.31
C GLN A 10 20.79 -14.43 -21.04
N ARG A 11 20.89 -15.65 -20.50
CA ARG A 11 21.66 -15.91 -19.29
C ARG A 11 23.15 -15.63 -19.53
N GLY A 12 23.72 -14.67 -18.79
CA GLY A 12 25.13 -14.27 -18.90
C GLY A 12 25.39 -13.09 -19.85
N GLU A 13 24.35 -12.61 -20.56
CA GLU A 13 24.43 -11.41 -21.41
C GLU A 13 24.52 -10.15 -20.53
N THR A 14 25.38 -9.18 -20.85
CA THR A 14 25.40 -7.89 -20.16
C THR A 14 24.24 -6.99 -20.65
N THR A 15 23.93 -5.92 -19.91
CA THR A 15 22.84 -5.01 -20.31
C THR A 15 23.18 -4.31 -21.62
N ASP A 16 24.44 -3.91 -21.81
CA ASP A 16 24.90 -3.24 -23.02
C ASP A 16 24.88 -4.18 -24.22
N ASP A 17 25.31 -5.43 -24.04
CA ASP A 17 25.27 -6.46 -25.11
C ASP A 17 23.84 -6.74 -25.57
N TRP A 18 22.88 -6.78 -24.62
CA TRP A 18 21.47 -6.99 -24.92
C TRP A 18 20.86 -5.83 -25.70
N LEU A 19 21.15 -4.60 -25.30
CA LEU A 19 20.67 -3.39 -25.99
C LEU A 19 21.27 -3.25 -27.39
N ASP A 20 22.57 -3.55 -27.53
CA ASP A 20 23.23 -3.56 -28.83
C ASP A 20 22.69 -4.66 -29.75
N ARG A 21 22.34 -5.84 -29.21
CA ARG A 21 21.68 -6.90 -29.97
C ARG A 21 20.31 -6.44 -30.46
N LEU A 22 19.50 -5.82 -29.61
CA LEU A 22 18.18 -5.30 -30.00
C LEU A 22 18.25 -4.26 -31.13
N ARG A 23 19.30 -3.44 -31.16
CA ARG A 23 19.56 -2.45 -32.23
C ARG A 23 20.02 -3.08 -33.54
N ARG A 24 20.83 -4.14 -33.48
CA ARG A 24 21.45 -4.77 -34.67
C ARG A 24 20.58 -5.83 -35.33
N VAL A 25 19.73 -6.49 -34.56
CA VAL A 25 18.88 -7.60 -35.02
C VAL A 25 17.87 -7.18 -36.10
N ASN A 26 17.47 -5.90 -36.15
CA ASN A 26 16.51 -5.40 -37.13
C ASN A 26 17.13 -4.64 -38.31
N SER A 27 18.43 -4.30 -38.28
CA SER A 27 19.08 -3.64 -39.42
C SER A 27 19.29 -4.57 -40.63
N ASP A 28 19.28 -5.89 -40.42
CA ASP A 28 19.46 -6.89 -41.48
C ASP A 28 18.15 -7.32 -42.16
N ALA A 29 16.98 -6.88 -41.67
CA ALA A 29 15.68 -7.33 -42.14
C ALA A 29 15.04 -6.45 -43.23
N GLY A 30 15.68 -5.33 -43.62
CA GLY A 30 15.21 -4.45 -44.71
C GLY A 30 13.92 -3.66 -44.44
N ASP A 31 13.23 -3.92 -43.31
CA ASP A 31 12.15 -3.10 -42.79
C ASP A 31 12.74 -2.05 -41.84
N ASP A 32 12.63 -0.78 -42.24
CA ASP A 32 13.25 0.41 -41.65
C ASP A 32 12.57 0.87 -40.34
N VAL A 33 12.27 -0.08 -39.45
CA VAL A 33 11.79 0.22 -38.09
C VAL A 33 12.64 -0.56 -37.09
N ASP A 34 13.71 0.10 -36.64
CA ASP A 34 14.57 -0.31 -35.55
C ASP A 34 13.74 -0.86 -34.37
N GLY A 35 13.99 -2.12 -33.99
CA GLY A 35 13.23 -2.80 -32.94
C GLY A 35 13.38 -2.12 -31.59
N PHE A 36 14.50 -1.44 -31.37
CA PHE A 36 14.71 -0.57 -30.23
C PHE A 36 13.78 0.65 -30.29
N SER A 37 13.66 1.30 -31.45
CA SER A 37 12.72 2.41 -31.65
C SER A 37 11.26 1.99 -31.47
N LYS A 38 10.86 0.79 -31.91
CA LYS A 38 9.52 0.25 -31.66
C LYS A 38 9.28 -0.01 -30.17
N MET A 39 10.23 -0.63 -29.48
CA MET A 39 10.15 -0.86 -28.02
C MET A 39 10.08 0.45 -27.25
N MET A 40 10.88 1.46 -27.63
CA MET A 40 10.83 2.79 -27.04
C MET A 40 9.51 3.50 -27.31
N ALA A 41 8.93 3.37 -28.52
CA ALA A 41 7.61 3.90 -28.83
C ALA A 41 6.49 3.18 -28.07
N GLU A 42 6.61 1.87 -27.85
CA GLU A 42 5.69 1.10 -27.00
C GLU A 42 5.80 1.54 -25.54
N ILE A 43 7.01 1.71 -25.01
CA ILE A 43 7.25 2.25 -23.64
C ILE A 43 6.74 3.68 -23.52
N GLU A 44 6.97 4.53 -24.52
CA GLU A 44 6.49 5.92 -24.54
C GLU A 44 4.97 5.96 -24.58
N ARG A 45 4.33 5.15 -25.43
CA ARG A 45 2.87 4.98 -25.45
C ARG A 45 2.34 4.43 -24.13
N GLU A 46 2.97 3.41 -23.54
CA GLU A 46 2.60 2.89 -22.22
C GLU A 46 2.78 3.95 -21.12
N THR A 47 3.79 4.81 -21.23
CA THR A 47 4.04 5.92 -20.31
C THR A 47 3.00 7.03 -20.48
N GLU A 48 2.58 7.34 -21.71
CA GLU A 48 1.50 8.26 -22.03
C GLU A 48 0.13 7.73 -21.61
N GLU A 49 -0.13 6.43 -21.80
CA GLU A 49 -1.30 5.73 -21.27
C GLU A 49 -1.28 5.68 -19.73
N ALA A 50 -0.10 5.54 -19.13
CA ALA A 50 0.11 5.67 -17.69
C ALA A 50 -0.04 7.12 -17.18
N ALA A 51 0.14 8.13 -18.05
CA ALA A 51 -0.14 9.55 -17.78
C ALA A 51 -1.66 9.86 -17.72
N GLY A 52 -2.39 9.00 -17.02
CA GLY A 52 -3.84 8.89 -16.98
C GLY A 52 -4.31 7.87 -15.95
N PHE A 53 -3.45 6.89 -15.62
CA PHE A 53 -3.53 5.99 -14.45
C PHE A 53 -3.25 6.76 -13.14
N ARG A 54 -3.95 7.89 -13.00
CA ARG A 54 -3.67 8.96 -12.06
C ARG A 54 -4.02 8.49 -10.64
N TRP A 55 -3.26 9.03 -9.69
CA TRP A 55 -3.67 9.26 -8.30
C TRP A 55 -5.06 9.94 -8.15
N HIS A 56 -5.60 10.43 -9.27
CA HIS A 56 -6.92 11.04 -9.43
C HIS A 56 -7.98 10.14 -10.09
N SER A 57 -7.68 8.86 -10.34
CA SER A 57 -8.73 7.92 -10.75
C SER A 57 -9.71 7.76 -9.58
N HIS A 58 -11.00 7.76 -9.90
CA HIS A 58 -12.05 7.67 -8.90
C HIS A 58 -11.91 6.42 -8.01
N GLU A 59 -11.49 5.30 -8.59
CA GLU A 59 -11.21 4.07 -7.83
C GLU A 59 -10.05 4.22 -6.85
N THR A 60 -8.97 4.90 -7.24
CA THR A 60 -7.82 5.17 -6.35
C THR A 60 -8.22 6.12 -5.23
N GLN A 61 -9.02 7.15 -5.53
CA GLN A 61 -9.55 8.07 -4.52
C GLN A 61 -10.48 7.36 -3.54
N GLN A 62 -11.43 6.57 -4.03
CA GLN A 62 -12.31 5.76 -3.17
C GLN A 62 -11.52 4.82 -2.27
N ARG A 63 -10.47 4.20 -2.80
CA ARG A 63 -9.57 3.34 -2.02
C ARG A 63 -8.82 4.12 -0.95
N GLN A 64 -8.28 5.29 -1.31
CA GLN A 64 -7.59 6.18 -0.38
C GLN A 64 -8.49 6.64 0.76
N ASP A 65 -9.72 7.03 0.43
CA ASP A 65 -10.72 7.49 1.38
C ASP A 65 -11.20 6.34 2.29
N ALA A 66 -11.39 5.13 1.75
CA ALA A 66 -11.78 3.96 2.53
C ALA A 66 -10.71 3.57 3.57
N ILE A 67 -9.44 3.52 3.16
CA ILE A 67 -8.34 3.22 4.09
C ILE A 67 -8.18 4.34 5.13
N LEU A 68 -8.36 5.61 4.73
CA LEU A 68 -8.34 6.73 5.68
C LEU A 68 -9.47 6.60 6.71
N ALA A 69 -10.69 6.31 6.28
CA ALA A 69 -11.82 6.12 7.18
C ALA A 69 -11.56 4.98 8.19
N HIS A 70 -11.01 3.85 7.73
CA HIS A 70 -10.63 2.75 8.61
C HIS A 70 -9.54 3.15 9.61
N PHE A 71 -8.55 3.93 9.16
CA PHE A 71 -7.50 4.44 10.03
C PHE A 71 -8.07 5.42 11.08
N GLN A 72 -8.96 6.32 10.67
CA GLN A 72 -9.65 7.27 11.54
C GLN A 72 -10.47 6.56 12.61
N ASP A 73 -11.27 5.57 12.23
CA ASP A 73 -12.05 4.76 13.17
C ASP A 73 -11.17 4.01 14.16
N PHE A 74 -10.05 3.45 13.66
CA PHE A 74 -9.06 2.80 14.51
C PHE A 74 -8.46 3.77 15.53
N VAL A 75 -8.03 4.97 15.10
CA VAL A 75 -7.43 5.98 15.97
C VAL A 75 -8.46 6.51 16.97
N LYS A 76 -9.70 6.76 16.53
CA LYS A 76 -10.80 7.19 17.41
C LYS A 76 -10.96 6.22 18.59
N LYS A 77 -10.92 4.92 18.32
CA LYS A 77 -10.97 3.86 19.34
C LYS A 77 -9.70 3.76 20.17
N LEU A 78 -8.52 3.84 19.52
CA LEU A 78 -7.23 3.74 20.20
C LEU A 78 -7.05 4.85 21.23
N GLU A 79 -7.40 6.09 20.87
CA GLU A 79 -7.30 7.27 21.74
C GLU A 79 -8.55 7.50 22.61
N ARG A 80 -9.58 6.64 22.46
CA ARG A 80 -10.87 6.75 23.19
C ARG A 80 -11.53 8.12 23.03
N LEU A 81 -11.54 8.64 21.81
CA LEU A 81 -12.19 9.90 21.49
C LEU A 81 -13.72 9.77 21.58
N SER A 82 -14.39 10.86 21.95
CA SER A 82 -15.85 10.93 21.96
C SER A 82 -16.44 10.69 20.57
N ASP A 83 -17.71 10.28 20.52
CA ASP A 83 -18.42 10.17 19.25
C ASP A 83 -18.65 11.53 18.58
N ASP A 84 -18.73 12.59 19.37
CA ASP A 84 -18.89 13.98 18.93
C ASP A 84 -17.57 14.69 18.56
N VAL A 85 -16.49 13.93 18.35
CA VAL A 85 -15.19 14.50 17.96
C VAL A 85 -15.31 15.25 16.64
N THR A 86 -14.76 16.47 16.57
CA THR A 86 -14.79 17.24 15.32
C THR A 86 -13.84 16.64 14.30
N GLY A 87 -14.07 16.93 13.01
CA GLY A 87 -13.18 16.49 11.93
C GLY A 87 -11.72 16.89 12.17
N ASP A 88 -11.50 18.13 12.61
CA ASP A 88 -10.16 18.65 12.90
C ASP A 88 -9.50 17.93 14.08
N GLN A 89 -10.24 17.66 15.15
CA GLN A 89 -9.75 16.91 16.31
C GLN A 89 -9.39 15.46 15.95
N LEU A 90 -10.20 14.83 15.10
CA LEU A 90 -9.95 13.49 14.60
C LEU A 90 -8.72 13.46 13.70
N GLU A 91 -8.58 14.44 12.80
CA GLU A 91 -7.40 14.58 11.94
C GLU A 91 -6.13 14.81 12.77
N GLU A 92 -6.17 15.66 13.80
CA GLU A 92 -5.06 15.87 14.70
C GLU A 92 -4.71 14.60 15.50
N ALA A 93 -5.70 13.83 15.94
CA ALA A 93 -5.45 12.54 16.59
C ALA A 93 -4.80 11.52 15.63
N CYS A 94 -5.21 11.51 14.36
CA CYS A 94 -4.67 10.62 13.33
C CYS A 94 -3.24 10.99 12.94
N PHE A 95 -2.98 12.29 12.77
CA PHE A 95 -1.71 12.85 12.32
C PHE A 95 -1.17 13.85 13.35
N PRO A 96 -0.77 13.38 14.54
CA PRO A 96 -0.46 14.26 15.67
C PRO A 96 0.79 15.09 15.43
N PRO A 97 0.76 16.40 15.76
CA PRO A 97 1.94 17.24 15.66
C PRO A 97 3.06 16.72 16.59
N PRO A 98 4.33 17.11 16.35
CA PRO A 98 5.42 16.81 17.27
C PRO A 98 5.12 17.37 18.66
N LYS A 99 5.37 16.59 19.71
CA LYS A 99 5.19 17.10 21.08
C LYS A 99 6.36 18.00 21.45
N ALA A 100 6.09 19.00 22.30
CA ALA A 100 7.13 19.83 22.88
C ALA A 100 8.16 18.96 23.61
N GLY A 101 9.42 19.02 23.16
CA GLY A 101 10.53 18.22 23.70
C GLY A 101 10.90 16.99 22.87
N ASP A 102 10.07 16.57 21.90
CA ASP A 102 10.46 15.53 20.96
C ASP A 102 11.46 16.08 19.93
N SER A 103 12.58 15.39 19.75
CA SER A 103 13.65 15.80 18.83
C SER A 103 14.31 14.59 18.17
N GLY A 104 14.94 14.82 17.02
CA GLY A 104 15.57 13.74 16.23
C GLY A 104 14.59 12.61 15.92
N ARG A 105 14.95 11.38 16.26
CA ARG A 105 14.13 10.17 15.97
C ARG A 105 12.82 10.10 16.77
N SER A 106 12.64 10.86 17.85
CA SER A 106 11.38 10.84 18.61
C SER A 106 10.35 11.86 18.12
N LYS A 107 10.74 12.79 17.22
CA LYS A 107 9.90 13.90 16.73
C LYS A 107 8.49 13.43 16.31
N TRP A 108 8.41 12.26 15.68
CA TRP A 108 7.17 11.72 15.11
C TRP A 108 6.62 10.51 15.84
N LYS A 109 7.08 10.24 17.06
CA LYS A 109 6.77 8.99 17.79
C LYS A 109 5.28 8.71 17.93
N SER A 110 4.45 9.72 18.10
CA SER A 110 2.98 9.55 18.21
C SER A 110 2.36 9.11 16.88
N LEU A 111 2.78 9.73 15.77
CA LEU A 111 2.37 9.32 14.42
C LEU A 111 2.85 7.90 14.13
N SER A 112 4.13 7.63 14.38
CA SER A 112 4.74 6.31 14.22
C SER A 112 3.98 5.23 14.97
N ARG A 113 3.58 5.51 16.23
CA ARG A 113 2.78 4.59 17.04
C ARG A 113 1.45 4.27 16.35
N ASN A 114 0.72 5.29 15.92
CA ASN A 114 -0.60 5.12 15.32
C ASN A 114 -0.53 4.29 14.04
N LEU A 115 0.42 4.60 13.15
CA LEU A 115 0.63 3.85 11.90
C LEU A 115 1.01 2.38 12.18
N LYS A 116 1.98 2.15 13.08
CA LYS A 116 2.45 0.79 13.41
C LYS A 116 1.35 -0.05 14.05
N TYR A 117 0.58 0.54 14.97
CA TYR A 117 -0.51 -0.17 15.62
C TYR A 117 -1.64 -0.47 14.64
N PHE A 118 -1.94 0.45 13.74
CA PHE A 118 -2.93 0.22 12.69
C PHE A 118 -2.52 -0.91 11.75
N MET A 119 -1.25 -0.95 11.29
CA MET A 119 -0.77 -2.08 10.49
C MET A 119 -0.86 -3.41 11.24
N GLY A 120 -0.50 -3.42 12.52
CA GLY A 120 -0.68 -4.60 13.38
C GLY A 120 -2.14 -5.01 13.54
N PHE A 121 -3.05 -4.05 13.60
CA PHE A 121 -4.48 -4.28 13.66
C PHE A 121 -5.02 -4.85 12.34
N VAL A 122 -4.62 -4.30 11.19
CA VAL A 122 -4.98 -4.82 9.86
C VAL A 122 -4.53 -6.28 9.69
N VAL A 123 -3.30 -6.61 10.06
CA VAL A 123 -2.80 -8.00 9.95
C VAL A 123 -3.57 -8.96 10.86
N ARG A 124 -3.93 -8.54 12.07
CA ARG A 124 -4.59 -9.41 13.07
C ARG A 124 -6.08 -9.59 12.86
N PHE A 125 -6.76 -8.56 12.37
CA PHE A 125 -8.22 -8.50 12.30
C PHE A 125 -8.76 -8.31 10.89
N GLY A 126 -7.88 -8.14 9.90
CA GLY A 126 -8.24 -8.12 8.48
C GLY A 126 -8.57 -9.51 7.91
N VAL A 127 -8.62 -10.54 8.74
CA VAL A 127 -9.05 -11.90 8.35
C VAL A 127 -10.30 -12.25 9.15
N PRO A 128 -11.39 -12.73 8.51
CA PRO A 128 -12.62 -13.01 9.24
C PRO A 128 -12.41 -14.09 10.29
N PRO A 129 -13.05 -13.97 11.47
CA PRO A 129 -13.17 -15.09 12.40
C PRO A 129 -13.88 -16.25 11.70
N GLY A 130 -13.15 -17.31 11.36
CA GLY A 130 -13.69 -18.51 10.70
C GLY A 130 -13.03 -18.85 9.36
N ILE A 131 -12.22 -17.98 8.78
CA ILE A 131 -11.37 -18.30 7.62
C ILE A 131 -9.93 -18.43 8.11
N HIS A 132 -9.52 -19.64 8.46
CA HIS A 132 -8.20 -19.91 9.05
C HIS A 132 -7.04 -19.86 8.04
N ASP A 133 -7.33 -19.89 6.73
CA ASP A 133 -6.32 -19.96 5.65
C ASP A 133 -6.18 -18.67 4.81
N ALA A 134 -6.93 -17.61 5.12
CA ALA A 134 -6.76 -16.34 4.43
C ALA A 134 -5.77 -15.46 5.21
N ALA A 135 -4.58 -15.23 4.69
CA ALA A 135 -3.68 -14.20 5.19
C ALA A 135 -3.88 -12.90 4.40
N VAL A 136 -3.79 -11.74 5.07
CA VAL A 136 -3.66 -10.45 4.39
C VAL A 136 -2.41 -10.50 3.52
N SER A 137 -2.50 -10.21 2.22
CA SER A 137 -1.35 -10.31 1.32
C SER A 137 -0.36 -9.16 1.50
N ASP A 138 0.91 -9.39 1.14
CA ASP A 138 1.94 -8.34 1.06
C ASP A 138 1.51 -7.17 0.15
N SER A 139 0.82 -7.48 -0.95
CA SER A 139 0.29 -6.45 -1.86
C SER A 139 -0.77 -5.58 -1.20
N CYS A 140 -1.62 -6.14 -0.34
CA CYS A 140 -2.60 -5.39 0.44
C CYS A 140 -1.90 -4.47 1.45
N LEU A 141 -0.91 -4.99 2.19
CA LEU A 141 -0.16 -4.17 3.17
C LEU A 141 0.64 -3.05 2.49
N ALA A 142 1.20 -3.30 1.31
CA ALA A 142 1.85 -2.26 0.51
C ALA A 142 0.87 -1.15 0.13
N GLN A 143 -0.36 -1.48 -0.28
CA GLN A 143 -1.39 -0.48 -0.56
C GLN A 143 -1.76 0.35 0.66
N TYR A 144 -1.95 -0.28 1.82
CA TYR A 144 -2.19 0.42 3.09
C TYR A 144 -1.05 1.40 3.40
N ARG A 145 0.20 0.96 3.28
CA ARG A 145 1.38 1.82 3.48
C ARG A 145 1.35 3.03 2.54
N ASP A 146 1.17 2.81 1.25
CA ASP A 146 1.28 3.87 0.24
C ASP A 146 0.16 4.91 0.41
N VAL A 147 -1.06 4.47 0.74
CA VAL A 147 -2.18 5.36 1.06
C VAL A 147 -1.95 6.15 2.35
N LEU A 148 -1.47 5.50 3.42
CA LEU A 148 -1.17 6.19 4.67
C LEU A 148 -0.07 7.24 4.48
N MET A 149 0.97 6.92 3.71
CA MET A 149 2.03 7.88 3.37
C MET A 149 1.50 9.09 2.62
N PHE A 150 0.57 8.89 1.69
CA PHE A 150 -0.11 9.99 1.01
C PHE A 150 -0.85 10.89 1.98
N TRP A 151 -1.66 10.31 2.89
CA TRP A 151 -2.43 11.09 3.85
C TRP A 151 -1.57 11.79 4.89
N VAL A 152 -0.46 11.18 5.32
CA VAL A 152 0.54 11.86 6.15
C VAL A 152 1.04 13.11 5.42
N SER A 153 1.59 12.97 4.21
CA SER A 153 2.12 14.13 3.47
C SER A 153 1.05 15.20 3.25
N ARG A 154 -0.16 14.80 2.88
CA ARG A 154 -1.29 15.71 2.64
C ARG A 154 -1.72 16.46 3.89
N SER A 155 -1.90 15.77 5.02
CA SER A 155 -2.41 16.35 6.27
C SER A 155 -1.45 17.40 6.85
N TYR A 156 -0.14 17.13 6.84
CA TYR A 156 0.84 18.12 7.31
C TYR A 156 0.91 19.34 6.38
N ARG A 157 0.84 19.13 5.06
CA ARG A 157 0.82 20.23 4.09
C ARG A 157 -0.43 21.11 4.23
N LEU A 158 -1.60 20.53 4.47
CA LEU A 158 -2.84 21.29 4.66
C LEU A 158 -2.85 22.12 5.95
N ARG A 159 -2.10 21.69 6.97
CA ARG A 159 -1.92 22.40 8.24
C ARG A 159 -0.74 23.38 8.26
N ASP A 160 -0.07 23.58 7.11
CA ASP A 160 1.14 24.41 6.98
C ASP A 160 2.24 24.00 7.99
N MET A 161 2.42 22.70 8.15
CA MET A 161 3.38 22.10 9.07
C MET A 161 4.44 21.29 8.32
N ASP A 162 5.68 21.34 8.81
CA ASP A 162 6.73 20.43 8.35
C ASP A 162 6.43 19.00 8.78
N GLY A 163 5.99 18.17 7.84
CA GLY A 163 5.77 16.74 8.07
C GLY A 163 7.06 15.91 8.14
N PRO A 164 6.96 14.63 8.53
CA PRO A 164 8.08 13.68 8.44
C PRO A 164 8.51 13.49 6.98
N ARG A 165 9.78 13.15 6.76
CA ARG A 165 10.25 12.81 5.42
C ARG A 165 9.59 11.49 5.00
N SER A 166 9.19 11.41 3.72
CA SER A 166 8.49 10.23 3.18
C SER A 166 9.23 8.90 3.47
N HIS A 167 10.56 8.89 3.34
CA HIS A 167 11.36 7.69 3.64
C HIS A 167 11.40 7.32 5.13
N GLU A 168 11.29 8.27 6.06
CA GLU A 168 11.27 7.98 7.50
C GLU A 168 10.00 7.19 7.85
N VAL A 169 8.85 7.66 7.36
CA VAL A 169 7.56 6.98 7.55
C VAL A 169 7.54 5.63 6.82
N SER A 170 8.03 5.61 5.58
CA SER A 170 8.07 4.39 4.77
C SER A 170 8.90 3.29 5.42
N ASN A 171 10.09 3.62 5.94
CA ASN A 171 10.96 2.66 6.63
C ASN A 171 10.29 2.12 7.89
N GLU A 172 9.71 3.00 8.72
CA GLU A 172 9.06 2.58 9.95
C GLU A 172 7.85 1.67 9.75
N VAL A 173 7.03 1.95 8.73
CA VAL A 173 5.88 1.11 8.37
C VAL A 173 6.37 -0.21 7.77
N THR A 174 7.39 -0.16 6.91
CA THR A 174 7.97 -1.36 6.28
C THR A 174 8.58 -2.30 7.30
N GLU A 175 9.33 -1.79 8.30
CA GLU A 175 9.88 -2.60 9.39
C GLU A 175 8.78 -3.34 10.16
N VAL A 176 7.65 -2.67 10.44
CA VAL A 176 6.52 -3.32 11.12
C VAL A 176 5.83 -4.34 10.24
N VAL A 177 5.64 -4.04 8.95
CA VAL A 177 5.09 -5.02 8.00
C VAL A 177 5.98 -6.25 7.91
N GLN A 178 7.29 -6.10 7.78
CA GLN A 178 8.25 -7.22 7.74
C GLN A 178 8.24 -8.02 9.05
N HIS A 179 8.15 -7.35 10.20
CA HIS A 179 8.03 -8.03 11.48
C HIS A 179 6.72 -8.82 11.59
N LEU A 180 5.61 -8.23 11.16
CA LEU A 180 4.30 -8.88 11.16
C LEU A 180 4.25 -10.05 10.18
N ASP A 181 4.86 -9.91 9.00
CA ASP A 181 5.05 -10.97 8.02
C ASP A 181 5.78 -12.16 8.62
N ALA A 182 6.98 -11.93 9.18
CA ALA A 182 7.76 -12.97 9.83
C ALA A 182 7.03 -13.65 11.00
N LYS A 183 6.18 -12.91 11.72
CA LYS A 183 5.44 -13.41 12.88
C LYS A 183 4.16 -14.17 12.54
N HIS A 184 3.44 -13.71 11.51
CA HIS A 184 2.11 -14.22 11.16
C HIS A 184 2.12 -15.08 9.89
N GLY A 185 3.28 -15.26 9.24
CA GLY A 185 3.41 -16.08 8.04
C GLY A 185 2.62 -15.49 6.86
N ILE A 186 2.70 -14.17 6.68
CA ILE A 186 2.00 -13.48 5.61
C ILE A 186 2.56 -14.01 4.29
N THR A 187 1.77 -14.81 3.61
CA THR A 187 2.31 -15.70 2.60
C THR A 187 2.74 -14.87 1.39
N ARG A 188 4.06 -14.71 1.17
CA ARG A 188 4.61 -14.44 -0.16
C ARG A 188 4.19 -15.63 -1.02
N ARG A 189 3.11 -15.50 -1.79
CA ARG A 189 2.64 -16.58 -2.65
C ARG A 189 3.75 -17.04 -3.59
N SER A 190 4.38 -18.15 -3.23
CA SER A 190 5.06 -19.03 -4.16
C SER A 190 3.99 -19.67 -5.05
N GLN A 191 3.78 -19.07 -6.23
CA GLN A 191 3.35 -19.57 -7.55
C GLN A 191 2.64 -20.93 -7.78
N SER A 192 2.24 -21.72 -6.79
CA SER A 192 1.78 -23.11 -7.02
C SER A 192 0.37 -23.46 -6.55
N ILE A 193 -0.32 -22.59 -5.81
CA ILE A 193 -1.70 -22.88 -5.39
C ILE A 193 -2.58 -21.65 -5.63
N ALA A 194 -3.46 -21.78 -6.62
CA ALA A 194 -4.51 -20.85 -6.99
C ALA A 194 -5.66 -20.83 -5.97
N GLU A 195 -5.37 -20.83 -4.67
CA GLU A 195 -6.35 -20.56 -3.63
C GLU A 195 -6.37 -19.05 -3.45
N LYS A 196 -7.45 -18.38 -3.86
CA LYS A 196 -7.48 -16.93 -4.12
C LYS A 196 -7.18 -16.12 -2.84
N SER A 197 -6.51 -14.97 -2.97
CA SER A 197 -6.33 -14.06 -1.83
C SER A 197 -7.61 -13.27 -1.74
N TYR A 198 -8.56 -13.77 -0.96
CA TYR A 198 -9.96 -13.36 -0.92
C TYR A 198 -10.22 -12.22 0.07
N VAL A 199 -9.36 -11.20 0.09
CA VAL A 199 -9.66 -10.05 0.93
C VAL A 199 -9.29 -8.78 0.18
N ASP A 200 -10.20 -8.36 -0.69
CA ASP A 200 -10.21 -7.00 -1.22
C ASP A 200 -10.68 -6.02 -0.12
N ILE A 201 -10.36 -4.73 -0.26
CA ILE A 201 -10.72 -3.67 0.69
C ILE A 201 -12.25 -3.61 0.92
N VAL A 202 -13.03 -4.01 -0.09
CA VAL A 202 -14.48 -4.13 -0.02
C VAL A 202 -14.92 -5.24 0.94
N GLU A 203 -14.24 -6.38 0.95
CA GLU A 203 -14.53 -7.51 1.86
C GLU A 203 -14.10 -7.16 3.29
N LEU A 204 -12.97 -6.47 3.47
CA LEU A 204 -12.57 -5.92 4.77
C LEU A 204 -13.62 -4.99 5.35
N ARG A 205 -14.17 -4.08 4.53
CA ARG A 205 -15.20 -3.14 4.98
C ARG A 205 -16.45 -3.86 5.50
N GLN A 206 -16.94 -4.87 4.78
CA GLN A 206 -18.09 -5.67 5.21
C GLN A 206 -17.80 -6.39 6.54
N MET A 207 -16.58 -6.92 6.70
CA MET A 207 -16.17 -7.58 7.94
C MET A 207 -16.02 -6.62 9.12
N PHE A 208 -15.58 -5.39 8.89
CA PHE A 208 -15.54 -4.36 9.92
C PHE A 208 -16.94 -4.03 10.43
N ASP A 209 -17.90 -3.85 9.52
CA ASP A 209 -19.29 -3.57 9.86
C ASP A 209 -19.93 -4.72 10.67
N GLU A 210 -19.58 -5.97 10.37
CA GLU A 210 -20.06 -7.17 11.10
C GLU A 210 -19.34 -7.38 12.45
N GLY A 211 -18.01 -7.21 12.48
CA GLY A 211 -17.20 -7.31 13.70
C GLY A 211 -17.52 -6.22 14.72
N MET A 212 -17.88 -5.02 14.28
CA MET A 212 -18.38 -3.93 15.13
C MET A 212 -19.71 -4.29 15.80
N LYS A 213 -20.67 -4.83 15.04
CA LYS A 213 -21.99 -5.26 15.56
C LYS A 213 -21.87 -6.41 16.56
N ALA A 214 -20.91 -7.32 16.38
CA ALA A 214 -20.71 -8.45 17.28
C ALA A 214 -20.11 -8.06 18.65
N VAL A 215 -19.44 -6.91 18.75
CA VAL A 215 -18.89 -6.38 20.01
C VAL A 215 -19.98 -5.67 20.84
N ASP A 216 -20.90 -4.95 20.18
CA ASP A 216 -22.02 -4.28 20.87
C ASP A 216 -23.10 -5.26 21.37
N GLY A 217 -23.23 -6.43 20.73
CA GLY A 217 -24.21 -7.46 21.10
C GLY A 217 -23.86 -8.32 22.32
N LYS A 218 -22.70 -8.14 22.96
CA LYS A 218 -22.25 -8.99 24.09
C LYS A 218 -22.40 -8.37 25.48
N ASN A 219 -22.97 -7.17 25.60
CA ASN A 219 -23.10 -6.48 26.88
C ASN A 219 -24.54 -6.35 27.42
N THR A 220 -25.41 -7.31 27.08
CA THR A 220 -26.70 -7.46 27.76
C THR A 220 -26.99 -8.91 28.10
N ILE A 221 -27.20 -9.12 29.41
CA ILE A 221 -27.79 -10.27 30.11
C ILE A 221 -26.75 -11.20 30.78
N GLY A 222 -26.58 -10.99 32.08
CA GLY A 222 -26.09 -12.05 32.97
C GLY A 222 -25.44 -11.65 34.30
N ARG A 223 -26.05 -10.75 35.09
CA ARG A 223 -26.39 -10.96 36.51
C ARG A 223 -26.95 -9.70 37.16
#